data_AF-A0A5N5K9H7-F1
#
_entry.id   AF-A0A5N5K9H7-F1
#
_cell.length_a   1.000
_cell.length_b   1.000
_cell.length_c   1.000
_cell.angle_alpha   90.00
_cell.angle_beta   90.00
_cell.angle_gamma   90.00
#
_symmetry.space_group_name_H-M   'P 1'
#
loop_
_entity.id
_entity.type
_entity.pdbx_description
1 polymer ?
#
loop_
_entity_poly.entity_id
_entity_poly.type
_entity_poly.pdbx_seq_one_letter_code
_entity_poly.pdbx_strand_id
1 'polypeptide(L)'
;MAARRLLPLAVFLLLCPAAGVWCFPSLREPVCGYKSCPVTKPSMLNVHLVPHTHDDVGWLKTVDQYYYGGRDDIQHAGVQYILDSVVSELQKDPARRFIYVETAFFYRWWKQQDQETRNIVTQLVQQGRLEFINGGWCMSDEASTHYSAVIDQMTLGLRFLNDTFGECGRPRVAWHIDPFGHAREHASMFAQMGYDGFFFGRLDYQDKDRRMKMKEMEMV
;
A
#
# COMPACT_ATOMS: atom_id res chain seq x y z
N MET A 1 -7.73 47.75 78.89
CA MET A 1 -6.89 46.76 78.19
C MET A 1 -7.49 46.50 76.81
N ALA A 2 -6.86 47.03 75.75
CA ALA A 2 -7.01 46.52 74.38
C ALA A 2 -5.98 47.23 73.50
N ALA A 3 -4.80 46.62 73.35
CA ALA A 3 -3.76 47.09 72.45
C ALA A 3 -4.01 46.52 71.05
N ARG A 4 -4.13 47.41 70.05
CA ARG A 4 -4.11 47.05 68.62
C ARG A 4 -2.67 46.75 68.22
N ARG A 5 -2.42 45.57 67.63
CA ARG A 5 -1.18 45.24 66.92
C ARG A 5 -1.51 45.02 65.45
N LEU A 6 -0.81 45.77 64.59
CA LEU A 6 -0.78 45.65 63.14
C LEU A 6 0.07 44.42 62.74
N LEU A 7 -0.35 43.69 61.70
CA LEU A 7 0.45 42.68 60.99
C LEU A 7 0.71 43.15 59.55
N PRO A 8 1.89 42.86 58.96
CA PRO A 8 2.29 43.40 57.66
C PRO A 8 1.84 42.52 56.48
N LEU A 9 1.58 43.16 55.33
CA LEU A 9 1.36 42.50 54.04
C LEU A 9 2.66 41.86 53.55
N ALA A 10 2.64 40.55 53.30
CA ALA A 10 3.68 39.86 52.53
C ALA A 10 3.31 39.87 51.05
N VAL A 11 4.17 40.47 50.22
CA VAL A 11 4.06 40.44 48.75
C VAL A 11 4.78 39.18 48.25
N PHE A 12 4.03 38.22 47.72
CA PHE A 12 4.58 37.06 47.01
C PHE A 12 4.83 37.44 45.54
N LEU A 13 6.11 37.56 45.16
CA LEU A 13 6.54 37.63 43.76
C LEU A 13 6.52 36.21 43.17
N LEU A 14 5.54 35.93 42.31
CA LEU A 14 5.49 34.73 41.47
C LEU A 14 6.47 34.87 40.30
N LEU A 15 7.64 34.24 40.42
CA LEU A 15 8.55 33.99 39.30
C LEU A 15 7.98 32.85 38.45
N CYS A 16 7.47 33.19 37.27
CA CYS A 16 7.03 32.23 36.26
C CYS A 16 8.26 31.79 35.43
N PRO A 17 8.69 30.52 35.47
CA PRO A 17 9.78 30.08 34.60
C PRO A 17 9.24 29.93 33.17
N ALA A 18 9.81 30.70 32.25
CA ALA A 18 9.58 30.55 30.81
C ALA A 18 10.17 29.21 30.35
N ALA A 19 9.40 28.13 30.49
CA ALA A 19 9.66 26.88 29.81
C ALA A 19 9.37 27.10 28.32
N GLY A 20 10.42 27.30 27.53
CA GLY A 20 10.33 27.28 26.08
C GLY A 20 9.68 25.97 25.66
N VAL A 21 8.45 26.06 25.14
CA VAL A 21 7.79 24.94 24.50
C VAL A 21 8.56 24.69 23.21
N TRP A 22 9.39 23.64 23.22
CA TRP A 22 9.95 23.09 22.00
C TRP A 22 8.76 22.62 21.16
N CYS A 23 8.41 23.42 20.17
CA CYS A 23 7.41 23.05 19.17
C CYS A 23 8.04 21.95 18.32
N PHE A 24 7.89 20.70 18.77
CA PHE A 24 8.14 19.56 17.90
C PHE A 24 7.25 19.74 16.67
N PRO A 25 7.78 19.60 15.44
CA PRO A 25 6.92 19.57 14.28
C PRO A 25 5.90 18.46 14.51
N SER A 26 4.63 18.84 14.60
CA SER A 26 3.52 17.89 14.67
C SER A 26 3.71 16.90 13.53
N LEU A 27 4.00 15.64 13.87
CA LEU A 27 3.91 14.53 12.94
C LEU A 27 2.46 14.54 12.45
N ARG A 28 2.23 15.09 11.24
CA ARG A 28 0.92 15.02 10.60
C ARG A 28 0.51 13.55 10.60
N GLU A 29 -0.69 13.27 11.10
CA GLU A 29 -1.22 11.91 11.04
C GLU A 29 -1.19 11.41 9.59
N PRO A 30 -0.82 10.14 9.37
CA PRO A 30 -0.85 9.58 8.04
C PRO A 30 -2.28 9.58 7.48
N VAL A 31 -2.43 9.97 6.21
CA VAL A 31 -3.73 10.12 5.53
C VAL A 31 -4.08 8.87 4.69
N CYS A 32 -3.24 7.84 4.70
CA CYS A 32 -3.34 6.59 3.93
C CYS A 32 -4.69 5.83 4.03
N GLY A 33 -4.85 4.79 3.18
CA GLY A 33 -6.09 4.02 3.07
C GLY A 33 -7.25 4.84 2.50
N TYR A 34 -8.48 4.56 2.93
CA TYR A 34 -9.68 5.27 2.42
C TYR A 34 -9.67 6.78 2.64
N LYS A 35 -8.97 7.26 3.70
CA LYS A 35 -8.82 8.69 3.96
C LYS A 35 -7.99 9.40 2.88
N SER A 36 -7.19 8.65 2.12
CA SER A 36 -6.36 9.19 1.04
C SER A 36 -7.06 9.19 -0.30
N CYS A 37 -8.27 8.65 -0.45
CA CYS A 37 -8.91 8.54 -1.77
C CYS A 37 -9.07 9.90 -2.47
N PRO A 38 -8.86 9.98 -3.81
CA PRO A 38 -9.14 11.20 -4.56
C PRO A 38 -10.62 11.58 -4.47
N VAL A 39 -10.90 12.89 -4.49
CA VAL A 39 -12.28 13.41 -4.51
C VAL A 39 -12.93 13.09 -5.86
N THR A 40 -14.07 12.43 -5.83
CA THR A 40 -14.92 12.18 -7.01
C THR A 40 -15.88 13.35 -7.24
N LYS A 41 -16.40 13.46 -8.47
CA LYS A 41 -17.43 14.43 -8.82
C LYS A 41 -18.80 13.74 -8.87
N PRO A 42 -19.71 14.03 -7.92
CA PRO A 42 -21.06 13.50 -7.97
C PRO A 42 -21.76 13.88 -9.28
N SER A 43 -22.63 13.00 -9.79
CA SER A 43 -23.39 13.19 -11.02
C SER A 43 -22.56 13.34 -12.30
N MET A 44 -21.26 13.02 -12.26
CA MET A 44 -20.40 12.87 -13.43
C MET A 44 -19.90 11.44 -13.55
N LEU A 45 -19.53 11.03 -14.77
CA LEU A 45 -18.72 9.83 -14.96
C LEU A 45 -17.35 10.09 -14.34
N ASN A 46 -16.96 9.26 -13.38
CA ASN A 46 -15.63 9.29 -12.76
C ASN A 46 -14.79 8.18 -13.41
N VAL A 47 -13.66 8.55 -13.99
CA VAL A 47 -12.71 7.61 -14.58
C VAL A 47 -11.50 7.53 -13.67
N HIS A 48 -11.31 6.37 -13.03
CA HIS A 48 -10.16 6.11 -12.18
C HIS A 48 -9.02 5.55 -13.02
N LEU A 49 -7.99 6.36 -13.25
CA LEU A 49 -6.75 5.88 -13.85
C LEU A 49 -5.94 5.20 -12.75
N VAL A 50 -5.61 3.93 -12.93
CA VAL A 50 -4.89 3.11 -11.93
C VAL A 50 -3.57 2.64 -12.53
N PRO A 51 -2.47 3.42 -12.40
CA PRO A 51 -1.16 3.03 -12.88
C PRO A 51 -0.61 1.86 -12.08
N HIS A 52 -0.19 0.80 -12.76
CA HIS A 52 0.35 -0.41 -12.18
C HIS A 52 1.43 -1.02 -13.08
N THR A 53 2.17 -1.97 -12.51
CA THR A 53 3.01 -2.93 -13.25
C THR A 53 2.55 -4.34 -12.89
N HIS A 54 2.80 -5.31 -13.76
CA HIS A 54 2.58 -6.72 -13.47
C HIS A 54 3.93 -7.43 -13.56
N ASP A 55 4.50 -7.73 -12.41
CA ASP A 55 5.88 -8.21 -12.30
C ASP A 55 5.86 -9.70 -11.92
N ASP A 56 5.82 -10.58 -12.92
CA ASP A 56 5.82 -12.03 -12.71
C ASP A 56 7.03 -12.47 -11.86
N VAL A 57 6.76 -13.16 -10.75
CA VAL A 57 7.80 -13.73 -9.86
C VAL A 57 8.35 -15.03 -10.47
N GLY A 58 8.88 -14.91 -11.69
CA GLY A 58 9.33 -16.00 -12.54
C GLY A 58 8.27 -16.44 -13.55
N TRP A 59 8.65 -16.44 -14.84
CA TRP A 59 7.81 -16.89 -15.96
C TRP A 59 8.70 -17.24 -17.16
N LEU A 60 9.05 -16.26 -18.00
CA LEU A 60 10.02 -16.45 -19.09
C LEU A 60 11.46 -16.31 -18.62
N LYS A 61 11.66 -15.48 -17.58
CA LYS A 61 12.95 -15.28 -16.92
C LYS A 61 12.87 -15.75 -15.47
N THR A 62 14.02 -15.99 -14.85
CA THR A 62 14.08 -16.24 -13.40
C THR A 62 13.78 -14.96 -12.63
N VAL A 63 13.42 -15.09 -11.34
CA VAL A 63 13.16 -13.95 -10.45
C VAL A 63 14.34 -12.96 -10.45
N ASP A 64 15.59 -13.44 -10.35
CA ASP A 64 16.77 -12.58 -10.35
C ASP A 64 17.00 -11.89 -11.70
N GLN A 65 16.72 -12.58 -12.80
CA GLN A 65 16.82 -11.99 -14.14
C GLN A 65 15.78 -10.90 -14.36
N TYR A 66 14.53 -11.10 -13.91
CA TYR A 66 13.53 -10.02 -13.90
C TYR A 66 13.93 -8.87 -12.99
N TYR A 67 14.45 -9.16 -11.80
CA TYR A 67 14.83 -8.11 -10.86
C TYR A 67 15.94 -7.22 -11.41
N TYR A 68 17.04 -7.82 -11.88
CA TYR A 68 18.23 -7.11 -12.31
C TYR A 68 18.21 -6.60 -13.76
N GLY A 69 17.20 -6.96 -14.56
CA GLY A 69 17.21 -6.68 -16.00
C GLY A 69 18.16 -7.58 -16.79
N GLY A 70 18.39 -8.81 -16.30
CA GLY A 70 19.19 -9.81 -17.00
C GLY A 70 18.38 -10.48 -18.11
N ARG A 71 19.09 -11.04 -19.11
CA ARG A 71 18.49 -11.81 -20.22
C ARG A 71 17.38 -11.05 -20.97
N ASP A 72 17.64 -9.79 -21.27
CA ASP A 72 16.74 -8.94 -22.06
C ASP A 72 16.52 -9.46 -23.50
N ASP A 73 17.38 -10.37 -23.98
CA ASP A 73 17.16 -11.14 -25.20
C ASP A 73 15.91 -12.04 -25.15
N ILE A 74 15.50 -12.48 -23.95
CA ILE A 74 14.28 -13.28 -23.74
C ILE A 74 13.06 -12.37 -23.60
N GLN A 75 13.16 -11.39 -22.69
CA GLN A 75 12.11 -10.42 -22.42
C GLN A 75 12.74 -9.18 -21.79
N HIS A 76 12.49 -8.02 -22.38
CA HIS A 76 12.96 -6.73 -21.85
C HIS A 76 12.16 -6.34 -20.61
N ALA A 77 12.74 -6.58 -19.43
CA ALA A 77 12.08 -6.34 -18.13
C ALA A 77 13.11 -6.27 -17.01
N GLY A 78 13.04 -5.23 -16.18
CA GLY A 78 13.95 -4.99 -15.05
C GLY A 78 13.25 -4.31 -13.88
N VAL A 79 12.82 -5.09 -12.87
CA VAL A 79 11.93 -4.61 -11.79
C VAL A 79 12.58 -3.54 -10.92
N GLN A 80 13.89 -3.63 -10.65
CA GLN A 80 14.58 -2.59 -9.88
C GLN A 80 14.42 -1.20 -10.52
N TYR A 81 14.50 -1.12 -11.85
CA TYR A 81 14.39 0.14 -12.59
C TYR A 81 12.96 0.66 -12.61
N ILE A 82 11.96 -0.23 -12.59
CA ILE A 82 10.55 0.13 -12.46
C ILE A 82 10.32 0.81 -11.11
N LEU A 83 10.76 0.19 -10.01
CA LEU A 83 10.60 0.74 -8.67
C LEU A 83 11.33 2.08 -8.49
N ASP A 84 12.58 2.18 -8.96
CA ASP A 84 13.35 3.43 -8.93
C ASP A 84 12.62 4.57 -9.68
N SER A 85 12.11 4.26 -10.87
CA SER A 85 11.39 5.22 -11.72
C SER A 85 10.05 5.62 -11.10
N VAL A 86 9.29 4.68 -10.55
CA VAL A 86 8.02 4.96 -9.86
C VAL A 86 8.25 5.91 -8.69
N VAL A 87 9.26 5.65 -7.84
CA VAL A 87 9.58 6.53 -6.71
C VAL A 87 9.99 7.93 -7.18
N SER A 88 10.80 8.01 -8.24
CA SER A 88 11.17 9.30 -8.86
C SER A 88 9.96 10.05 -9.41
N GLU A 89 9.09 9.38 -10.17
CA GLU A 89 7.93 10.01 -10.80
C GLU A 89 6.86 10.40 -9.77
N LEU A 90 6.69 9.65 -8.69
CA LEU A 90 5.80 10.03 -7.60
C LEU A 90 6.32 11.30 -6.91
N GLN A 91 7.63 11.47 -6.71
CA GLN A 91 8.15 12.71 -6.09
C GLN A 91 7.89 13.97 -6.92
N LYS A 92 7.80 13.85 -8.25
CA LYS A 92 7.66 15.00 -9.17
C LYS A 92 6.29 15.67 -9.14
N ASP A 93 5.23 14.94 -8.78
CA ASP A 93 3.86 15.48 -8.79
C ASP A 93 2.99 14.82 -7.72
N PRO A 94 2.48 15.57 -6.72
CA PRO A 94 1.68 15.03 -5.61
C PRO A 94 0.36 14.38 -6.03
N ALA A 95 -0.16 14.65 -7.24
CA ALA A 95 -1.37 14.03 -7.75
C ALA A 95 -1.16 12.59 -8.24
N ARG A 96 0.09 12.21 -8.58
CA ARG A 96 0.39 10.89 -9.10
C ARG A 96 0.25 9.82 -8.04
N ARG A 97 -0.24 8.66 -8.49
CA ARG A 97 -0.40 7.44 -7.71
C ARG A 97 0.12 6.23 -8.46
N PHE A 98 0.48 5.21 -7.71
CA PHE A 98 0.89 3.93 -8.26
C PHE A 98 0.48 2.81 -7.29
N ILE A 99 -0.02 1.70 -7.83
CA ILE A 99 -0.26 0.48 -7.06
C ILE A 99 0.85 -0.53 -7.33
N TYR A 100 1.31 -1.22 -6.29
CA TYR A 100 2.32 -2.28 -6.41
C TYR A 100 1.85 -3.57 -5.74
N VAL A 101 2.16 -4.72 -6.34
CA VAL A 101 1.52 -6.01 -6.01
C VAL A 101 2.52 -7.00 -5.41
N GLU A 102 3.60 -7.36 -6.13
CA GLU A 102 4.44 -8.52 -5.79
C GLU A 102 5.49 -8.22 -4.72
N THR A 103 5.15 -8.49 -3.46
CA THR A 103 5.99 -8.16 -2.31
C THR A 103 7.38 -8.81 -2.34
N ALA A 104 7.56 -9.93 -3.05
CA ALA A 104 8.88 -10.56 -3.23
C ALA A 104 9.92 -9.60 -3.84
N PHE A 105 9.54 -8.91 -4.92
CA PHE A 105 10.42 -7.96 -5.59
C PHE A 105 10.59 -6.69 -4.77
N PHE A 106 9.50 -6.16 -4.20
CA PHE A 106 9.59 -4.97 -3.36
C PHE A 106 10.47 -5.22 -2.12
N TYR A 107 10.36 -6.38 -1.47
CA TYR A 107 11.21 -6.77 -0.35
C TYR A 107 12.68 -6.72 -0.74
N ARG A 108 13.04 -7.34 -1.87
CA ARG A 108 14.42 -7.37 -2.36
C ARG A 108 14.93 -5.96 -2.64
N TRP A 109 14.13 -5.14 -3.34
CA TRP A 109 14.43 -3.75 -3.62
C TRP A 109 14.63 -2.94 -2.34
N TRP A 110 13.68 -3.02 -1.41
CA TRP A 110 13.70 -2.32 -0.13
C TRP A 110 14.97 -2.58 0.68
N LYS A 111 15.44 -3.84 0.68
CA LYS A 111 16.68 -4.23 1.39
C LYS A 111 17.94 -3.59 0.81
N GLN A 112 17.92 -3.19 -0.46
CA GLN A 112 19.04 -2.54 -1.15
C GLN A 112 19.02 -1.00 -1.01
N GLN A 113 17.90 -0.42 -0.59
CA GLN A 113 17.75 1.04 -0.48
C GLN A 113 18.46 1.64 0.75
N ASP A 114 18.94 2.86 0.58
CA ASP A 114 19.46 3.69 1.66
C ASP A 114 18.34 4.30 2.53
N GLN A 115 18.73 4.96 3.63
CA GLN A 115 17.76 5.52 4.56
C GLN A 115 16.94 6.67 3.94
N GLU A 116 17.54 7.45 3.04
CA GLU A 116 16.87 8.55 2.36
C GLU A 116 15.72 8.04 1.50
N THR A 117 16.00 7.07 0.62
CA THR A 117 15.01 6.45 -0.25
C THR A 117 13.93 5.75 0.56
N ARG A 118 14.30 5.03 1.63
CA ARG A 118 13.31 4.41 2.54
C ARG A 118 12.40 5.44 3.19
N ASN A 119 12.93 6.57 3.62
CA ASN A 119 12.11 7.65 4.20
C ASN A 119 11.13 8.23 3.17
N ILE A 120 11.59 8.47 1.94
CA ILE A 120 10.75 8.96 0.84
C ILE A 120 9.59 7.99 0.57
N VAL A 121 9.91 6.70 0.41
CA VAL A 121 8.89 5.67 0.13
C VAL A 121 7.89 5.55 1.27
N THR A 122 8.37 5.56 2.53
CA THR A 122 7.49 5.55 3.70
C THR A 122 6.54 6.75 3.68
N GLN A 123 7.02 7.95 3.32
CA GLN A 123 6.14 9.13 3.17
C GLN A 123 5.13 8.95 2.04
N LEU A 124 5.52 8.41 0.88
CA LEU A 124 4.61 8.14 -0.23
C LEU A 124 3.50 7.15 0.17
N VAL A 125 3.83 6.12 0.95
CA VAL A 125 2.86 5.14 1.48
C VAL A 125 1.94 5.78 2.52
N GLN A 126 2.48 6.58 3.44
CA GLN A 126 1.69 7.31 4.46
C GLN A 126 0.73 8.34 3.85
N GLN A 127 1.05 8.85 2.66
CA GLN A 127 0.20 9.76 1.89
C GLN A 127 -0.82 9.01 0.99
N GLY A 128 -0.75 7.69 0.89
CA GLY A 128 -1.59 6.89 -0.03
C GLY A 128 -1.27 7.10 -1.51
N ARG A 129 -0.02 7.48 -1.82
CA ARG A 129 0.45 7.75 -3.19
C ARG A 129 1.13 6.54 -3.82
N LEU A 130 1.85 5.77 -3.01
CA LEU A 130 2.23 4.40 -3.33
C LEU A 130 1.36 3.49 -2.46
N GLU A 131 0.55 2.65 -3.08
CA GLU A 131 -0.36 1.74 -2.39
C GLU A 131 -0.01 0.29 -2.69
N PHE A 132 0.02 -0.55 -1.66
CA PHE A 132 0.15 -2.00 -1.84
C PHE A 132 -1.22 -2.62 -1.98
N ILE A 133 -1.39 -3.43 -3.03
CA ILE A 133 -2.60 -4.21 -3.28
C ILE A 133 -2.23 -5.68 -3.36
N ASN A 134 -3.15 -6.58 -3.03
CA ASN A 134 -2.88 -8.01 -2.79
C ASN A 134 -1.86 -8.32 -1.67
N GLY A 135 -0.67 -7.72 -1.67
CA GLY A 135 0.32 -7.80 -0.60
C GLY A 135 0.91 -9.18 -0.30
N GLY A 136 0.54 -10.21 -1.06
CA GLY A 136 1.18 -11.52 -1.01
C GLY A 136 2.63 -11.44 -1.49
N TRP A 137 3.38 -12.52 -1.25
CA TRP A 137 4.75 -12.65 -1.78
C TRP A 137 4.74 -12.62 -3.31
N CYS A 138 3.75 -13.27 -3.92
CA CYS A 138 3.42 -13.18 -5.34
C CYS A 138 1.89 -13.13 -5.54
N MET A 139 1.46 -12.95 -6.78
CA MET A 139 0.09 -13.25 -7.20
C MET A 139 0.02 -14.76 -7.47
N SER A 140 -0.54 -15.53 -6.53
CA SER A 140 -0.56 -16.99 -6.64
C SER A 140 -1.55 -17.47 -7.71
N ASP A 141 -1.25 -18.63 -8.30
CA ASP A 141 -2.25 -19.38 -9.03
C ASP A 141 -3.42 -19.76 -8.11
N GLU A 142 -4.58 -20.05 -8.70
CA GLU A 142 -5.79 -20.44 -7.96
C GLU A 142 -6.23 -21.89 -8.20
N ALA A 143 -5.69 -22.55 -9.24
CA ALA A 143 -6.09 -23.90 -9.61
C ALA A 143 -5.25 -24.98 -8.92
N SER A 144 -3.95 -24.77 -8.81
CA SER A 144 -2.97 -25.79 -8.41
C SER A 144 -2.37 -25.58 -7.01
N THR A 145 -2.78 -24.54 -6.30
CA THR A 145 -2.28 -24.21 -4.96
C THR A 145 -3.12 -24.85 -3.87
N HIS A 146 -2.46 -25.39 -2.83
CA HIS A 146 -3.13 -25.75 -1.60
C HIS A 146 -3.39 -24.51 -0.74
N TYR A 147 -4.57 -24.40 -0.12
CA TYR A 147 -4.97 -23.21 0.65
C TYR A 147 -3.95 -22.83 1.74
N SER A 148 -3.33 -23.81 2.41
CA SER A 148 -2.32 -23.52 3.43
C SER A 148 -1.09 -22.81 2.86
N ALA A 149 -0.65 -23.18 1.66
CA ALA A 149 0.47 -22.53 0.98
C ALA A 149 0.11 -21.12 0.51
N VAL A 150 -1.15 -20.88 0.12
CA VAL A 150 -1.65 -19.54 -0.17
C VAL A 150 -1.60 -18.67 1.10
N ILE A 151 -2.05 -19.21 2.24
CA ILE A 151 -1.99 -18.50 3.53
C ILE A 151 -0.55 -18.17 3.91
N ASP A 152 0.39 -19.11 3.75
CA ASP A 152 1.80 -18.90 4.06
C ASP A 152 2.41 -17.77 3.22
N GLN A 153 2.22 -17.80 1.90
CA GLN A 153 2.79 -16.77 1.02
C GLN A 153 2.13 -15.39 1.21
N MET A 154 0.81 -15.35 1.48
CA MET A 154 0.11 -14.12 1.82
C MET A 154 0.64 -13.54 3.13
N THR A 155 0.78 -14.38 4.16
CA THR A 155 1.27 -13.99 5.48
C THR A 155 2.70 -13.45 5.40
N LEU A 156 3.56 -14.05 4.57
CA LEU A 156 4.94 -13.60 4.40
C LEU A 156 5.00 -12.16 3.86
N GLY A 157 4.26 -11.87 2.79
CA GLY A 157 4.22 -10.54 2.20
C GLY A 157 3.56 -9.51 3.12
N LEU A 158 2.37 -9.81 3.63
CA LEU A 158 1.60 -8.92 4.50
C LEU A 158 2.34 -8.59 5.80
N ARG A 159 3.04 -9.56 6.38
CA ARG A 159 3.86 -9.33 7.57
C ARG A 159 4.97 -8.33 7.29
N PHE A 160 5.70 -8.50 6.19
CA PHE A 160 6.75 -7.56 5.82
C PHE A 160 6.21 -6.14 5.62
N LEU A 161 5.07 -5.99 4.94
CA LEU A 161 4.43 -4.69 4.73
C LEU A 161 3.99 -4.05 6.05
N ASN A 162 3.40 -4.84 6.95
CA ASN A 162 2.98 -4.38 8.27
C ASN A 162 4.19 -3.97 9.14
N ASP A 163 5.24 -4.78 9.19
CA ASP A 163 6.44 -4.51 9.98
C ASP A 163 7.20 -3.27 9.45
N THR A 164 7.05 -2.95 8.15
CA THR A 164 7.76 -1.84 7.49
C THR A 164 6.96 -0.54 7.48
N PHE A 165 5.66 -0.59 7.19
CA PHE A 165 4.81 0.59 6.95
C PHE A 165 3.60 0.69 7.88
N GLY A 166 3.41 -0.29 8.77
CA GLY A 166 2.27 -0.37 9.69
C GLY A 166 0.93 -0.36 8.95
N GLU A 167 -0.04 0.31 9.54
CA GLU A 167 -1.41 0.38 9.03
C GLU A 167 -1.52 0.97 7.61
N CYS A 168 -0.57 1.82 7.20
CA CYS A 168 -0.56 2.38 5.85
C CYS A 168 -0.04 1.42 4.79
N GLY A 169 0.70 0.38 5.18
CA GLY A 169 1.14 -0.68 4.27
C GLY A 169 0.09 -1.78 4.08
N ARG A 170 -1.01 -1.75 4.84
CA ARG A 170 -2.05 -2.79 4.81
C ARG A 170 -2.91 -2.67 3.55
N PRO A 171 -2.89 -3.67 2.64
CA PRO A 171 -3.76 -3.67 1.47
C PRO A 171 -5.26 -3.72 1.84
N ARG A 172 -6.10 -3.18 0.96
CA ARG A 172 -7.58 -3.21 1.08
C ARG A 172 -8.25 -4.06 0.02
N VAL A 173 -7.61 -4.24 -1.11
CA VAL A 173 -8.15 -4.96 -2.26
C VAL A 173 -7.16 -6.02 -2.75
N ALA A 174 -7.69 -7.19 -3.08
CA ALA A 174 -6.96 -8.28 -3.69
C ALA A 174 -6.93 -8.09 -5.22
N TRP A 175 -5.85 -8.51 -5.86
CA TRP A 175 -5.55 -8.17 -7.25
C TRP A 175 -4.98 -9.36 -8.01
N HIS A 176 -5.85 -10.12 -8.68
CA HIS A 176 -5.51 -11.32 -9.44
C HIS A 176 -5.82 -11.12 -10.91
N ILE A 177 -5.08 -10.23 -11.57
CA ILE A 177 -5.34 -9.89 -12.97
C ILE A 177 -4.97 -11.00 -13.94
N ASP A 178 -4.04 -11.90 -13.58
CA ASP A 178 -3.45 -12.88 -14.49
C ASP A 178 -3.63 -14.39 -14.18
N PRO A 179 -4.10 -14.85 -12.99
CA PRO A 179 -4.43 -16.26 -12.78
C PRO A 179 -5.48 -16.79 -13.78
N PHE A 180 -5.32 -18.04 -14.22
CA PHE A 180 -6.13 -18.65 -15.27
C PHE A 180 -7.43 -19.25 -14.71
N GLY A 181 -8.35 -18.38 -14.31
CA GLY A 181 -9.59 -18.74 -13.62
C GLY A 181 -9.46 -18.55 -12.10
N HIS A 182 -10.60 -18.54 -11.41
CA HIS A 182 -10.67 -18.12 -10.01
C HIS A 182 -11.38 -19.14 -9.14
N ALA A 183 -10.79 -19.47 -8.00
CA ALA A 183 -11.31 -20.41 -7.05
C ALA A 183 -12.16 -19.69 -5.99
N ARG A 184 -13.34 -20.23 -5.68
CA ARG A 184 -14.18 -19.71 -4.58
C ARG A 184 -13.42 -19.65 -3.25
N GLU A 185 -12.48 -20.56 -3.03
CA GLU A 185 -11.66 -20.60 -1.81
C GLU A 185 -10.74 -19.37 -1.69
N HIS A 186 -10.25 -18.80 -2.79
CA HIS A 186 -9.48 -17.56 -2.75
C HIS A 186 -10.35 -16.39 -2.28
N ALA A 187 -11.57 -16.25 -2.80
CA ALA A 187 -12.52 -15.24 -2.33
C ALA A 187 -12.83 -15.41 -0.83
N SER A 188 -13.04 -16.65 -0.37
CA SER A 188 -13.22 -16.99 1.06
C SER A 188 -12.04 -16.56 1.92
N MET A 189 -10.80 -16.85 1.49
CA MET A 189 -9.59 -16.48 2.21
C MET A 189 -9.38 -14.96 2.25
N PHE A 190 -9.55 -14.26 1.12
CA PHE A 190 -9.42 -12.81 1.08
C PHE A 190 -10.43 -12.11 2.00
N ALA A 191 -11.69 -12.56 2.01
CA ALA A 191 -12.69 -12.04 2.94
C ALA A 191 -12.27 -12.25 4.41
N GLN A 192 -11.75 -13.43 4.76
CA GLN A 192 -11.24 -13.72 6.11
C GLN A 192 -9.98 -12.93 6.49
N MET A 193 -9.15 -12.57 5.50
CA MET A 193 -7.99 -11.70 5.67
C MET A 193 -8.37 -10.20 5.82
N GLY A 194 -9.65 -9.86 5.64
CA GLY A 194 -10.16 -8.49 5.78
C GLY A 194 -10.03 -7.64 4.52
N TYR A 195 -10.00 -8.26 3.34
CA TYR A 195 -10.10 -7.55 2.06
C TYR A 195 -11.53 -7.11 1.79
N ASP A 196 -11.67 -5.86 1.31
CA ASP A 196 -12.95 -5.23 1.01
C ASP A 196 -13.38 -5.46 -0.45
N GLY A 197 -12.45 -5.84 -1.33
CA GLY A 197 -12.71 -6.08 -2.75
C GLY A 197 -11.67 -6.99 -3.40
N PHE A 198 -12.07 -7.59 -4.52
CA PHE A 198 -11.24 -8.50 -5.31
C PHE A 198 -11.44 -8.19 -6.80
N PHE A 199 -10.33 -7.88 -7.49
CA PHE A 199 -10.34 -7.56 -8.92
C PHE A 199 -9.52 -8.58 -9.68
N PHE A 200 -10.03 -8.99 -10.85
CA PHE A 200 -9.36 -9.94 -11.72
C PHE A 200 -9.60 -9.65 -13.20
N GLY A 201 -8.74 -10.20 -14.06
CA GLY A 201 -8.76 -9.94 -15.51
C GLY A 201 -9.31 -11.10 -16.34
N ARG A 202 -9.06 -12.34 -15.92
CA ARG A 202 -9.34 -13.54 -16.72
C ARG A 202 -10.63 -14.23 -16.28
N LEU A 203 -11.58 -14.34 -17.19
CA LEU A 203 -12.79 -15.14 -17.03
C LEU A 203 -13.16 -15.75 -18.38
N ASP A 204 -14.03 -16.77 -18.37
CA ASP A 204 -14.53 -17.36 -19.61
C ASP A 204 -15.16 -16.27 -20.51
N TYR A 205 -14.83 -16.30 -21.80
CA TYR A 205 -15.25 -15.25 -22.74
C TYR A 205 -16.79 -15.21 -22.90
N GLN A 206 -17.48 -16.35 -22.80
CA GLN A 206 -18.94 -16.40 -22.86
C GLN A 206 -19.57 -15.75 -21.62
N ASP A 207 -18.97 -15.99 -20.44
CA ASP A 207 -19.42 -15.34 -19.21
C ASP A 207 -19.14 -13.83 -19.23
N LYS A 208 -17.99 -13.40 -19.77
CA LYS A 208 -17.68 -11.98 -19.98
C LYS A 208 -18.72 -11.30 -20.87
N ASP A 209 -19.05 -11.89 -22.02
CA ASP A 209 -20.05 -11.34 -22.94
C ASP A 209 -21.44 -11.25 -22.30
N ARG A 210 -21.82 -12.29 -21.54
CA ARG A 210 -23.08 -12.30 -20.78
C ARG A 210 -23.10 -11.18 -19.74
N ARG A 211 -22.06 -11.06 -18.92
CA ARG A 211 -21.95 -10.03 -17.87
C ARG A 211 -21.96 -8.61 -18.42
N MET A 212 -21.27 -8.35 -19.53
CA MET A 212 -21.29 -7.05 -20.19
C MET A 212 -22.69 -6.67 -20.68
N LYS A 213 -23.44 -7.61 -21.27
CA LYS A 213 -24.82 -7.40 -21.72
C LYS A 213 -25.78 -7.18 -20.56
N MET A 214 -25.63 -7.95 -19.49
CA MET A 214 -26.51 -7.92 -18.31
C MET A 214 -26.13 -6.83 -17.29
N LYS A 215 -24.99 -6.15 -17.48
CA LYS A 215 -24.41 -5.20 -16.52
C LYS A 215 -24.07 -5.84 -15.17
N GLU A 216 -23.48 -7.04 -15.22
CA GLU A 216 -23.09 -7.88 -14.07
C GLU A 216 -21.56 -8.08 -13.99
N MET A 217 -20.78 -7.07 -14.39
CA MET A 217 -19.32 -7.09 -14.29
C MET A 217 -18.81 -6.98 -12.85
N GLU A 218 -19.65 -6.49 -11.94
CA GLU A 218 -19.37 -6.31 -10.51
C GLU A 218 -20.48 -7.01 -9.71
N MET A 219 -20.13 -7.76 -8.67
CA MET A 219 -21.08 -8.50 -7.81
C MET A 219 -20.48 -8.82 -6.44
N VAL A 220 -21.33 -9.31 -5.53
CA VAL A 220 -20.98 -9.85 -4.20
C VAL A 220 -21.24 -11.35 -4.19
#